data_AF-A0A953P9Z1-F1
#
_entry.id   AF-A0A953P9Z1-F1
#
_cell.length_a   1.000
_cell.length_b   1.000
_cell.length_c   1.000
_cell.angle_alpha   90.00
_cell.angle_beta   90.00
_cell.angle_gamma   90.00
#
_symmetry.space_group_name_H-M   'P 1'
#
loop_
_entity.id
_entity.type
_entity.pdbx_description
1 polymer ?
#
loop_
_entity_poly.entity_id
_entity_poly.type
_entity_poly.pdbx_seq_one_letter_code
_entity_poly.pdbx_strand_id
1 'polypeptide(L)'
;MLAPSGEVDKVLETVVNNLEVTNNLDIQPEIICRVLMTTTLESYTMGHTIVLSRGLIDVLPDEASLATVLAHELGHVILGHRLDSNYAFFDQLLIPDKDTFRHFYFARTPSEELDASKKAIELLKNSPYKDHLGNAGLFLTAIEQRSKEIPNLVSPHLGDRIPLIAELKTAPGAEGSDKSKQITALPIGGRVKIDPWDDKLSLIKSKPLGTLAEREKMPLEVTPFMPYLVRYGSAVSKQPPAQGAAAAPPAAEKPAEQPPAPGGALVPVEKAKDSPPPSR
;
A
#
# COMPACT_ATOMS: atom_id res chain seq x y z
N MET A 1 19.45 -11.16 -4.71
CA MET A 1 18.03 -11.56 -4.65
C MET A 1 17.45 -11.29 -3.27
N LEU A 2 17.99 -11.86 -2.19
CA LEU A 2 17.65 -11.40 -0.84
C LEU A 2 18.31 -10.03 -0.56
N ALA A 3 17.59 -9.11 0.08
CA ALA A 3 18.14 -7.84 0.54
C ALA A 3 19.03 -8.04 1.78
N PRO A 4 20.03 -7.16 2.02
CA PRO A 4 20.76 -7.10 3.29
C PRO A 4 19.85 -6.75 4.46
N SER A 5 20.23 -7.13 5.69
CA SER A 5 19.42 -6.87 6.89
C SER A 5 19.12 -5.37 7.06
N GLY A 6 17.84 -4.98 7.11
CA GLY A 6 17.42 -3.59 6.90
C GLY A 6 16.43 -2.99 7.91
N GLU A 7 15.94 -1.78 7.61
CA GLU A 7 14.83 -1.15 8.33
C GLU A 7 13.51 -1.89 8.09
N VAL A 8 13.31 -2.39 6.86
CA VAL A 8 12.08 -3.10 6.46
C VAL A 8 11.91 -4.41 7.22
N ASP A 9 12.99 -5.21 7.35
CA ASP A 9 12.96 -6.48 8.10
C ASP A 9 12.46 -6.27 9.53
N LYS A 10 12.97 -5.25 10.23
CA LYS A 10 12.55 -4.91 11.60
C LYS A 10 11.08 -4.51 11.72
N VAL A 11 10.52 -3.86 10.69
CA VAL A 11 9.09 -3.52 10.67
C VAL A 11 8.25 -4.78 10.48
N LEU A 12 8.68 -5.72 9.63
CA LEU A 12 8.03 -7.02 9.45
C LEU A 12 8.09 -7.84 10.76
N GLU A 13 9.26 -7.93 11.38
CA GLU A 13 9.50 -8.59 12.68
C GLU A 13 8.62 -7.98 13.79
N THR A 14 8.47 -6.65 13.80
CA THR A 14 7.58 -5.96 14.76
C THR A 14 6.11 -6.39 14.60
N VAL A 15 5.62 -6.51 13.35
CA VAL A 15 4.25 -6.96 13.07
C VAL A 15 4.05 -8.44 13.41
N VAL A 16 5.04 -9.30 13.15
CA VAL A 16 5.01 -10.71 13.57
C VAL A 16 4.99 -10.84 15.09
N ASN A 17 5.89 -10.16 15.80
CA ASN A 17 5.90 -10.15 17.27
C ASN A 17 4.58 -9.64 17.87
N ASN A 18 3.92 -8.65 17.24
CA ASN A 18 2.57 -8.23 17.66
C ASN A 18 1.54 -9.37 17.53
N LEU A 19 1.61 -10.18 16.46
CA LEU A 19 0.74 -11.35 16.27
C LEU A 19 1.05 -12.46 17.27
N GLU A 20 2.33 -12.74 17.55
CA GLU A 20 2.77 -13.76 18.52
C GLU A 20 2.34 -13.40 19.95
N VAL A 21 2.66 -12.19 20.42
CA VAL A 21 2.34 -11.71 21.77
C VAL A 21 0.82 -11.68 22.01
N THR A 22 0.03 -11.25 21.03
CA THR A 22 -1.44 -11.20 21.20
C THR A 22 -2.13 -12.57 21.11
N ASN A 23 -1.46 -13.58 20.58
CA ASN A 23 -1.96 -14.96 20.51
C ASN A 23 -1.31 -15.90 21.53
N ASN A 24 -0.49 -15.39 22.45
CA ASN A 24 0.28 -16.14 23.44
C ASN A 24 1.10 -17.29 22.81
N LEU A 25 1.75 -17.02 21.68
CA LEU A 25 2.61 -17.98 21.00
C LEU A 25 4.03 -17.91 21.58
N ASP A 26 4.61 -19.06 21.91
CA ASP A 26 6.04 -19.23 22.22
C ASP A 26 6.63 -20.15 21.16
N ILE A 27 7.21 -19.53 20.12
CA ILE A 27 7.79 -20.22 18.96
C ILE A 27 9.31 -20.15 19.09
N GLN A 28 9.97 -21.31 18.97
CA GLN A 28 11.42 -21.43 19.14
C GLN A 28 12.01 -22.24 17.98
N PRO A 29 12.99 -21.72 17.23
CA PRO A 29 13.59 -20.38 17.34
C PRO A 29 12.68 -19.22 16.93
N GLU A 30 13.06 -18.00 17.32
CA GLU A 30 12.44 -16.72 16.95
C GLU A 30 12.21 -16.60 15.43
N ILE A 31 11.09 -15.98 15.04
CA ILE A 31 10.73 -15.81 13.64
C ILE A 31 11.46 -14.61 13.04
N ILE A 32 12.22 -14.88 11.97
CA ILE A 32 13.00 -13.88 11.24
C ILE A 32 12.24 -13.48 9.98
N CYS A 33 12.12 -12.18 9.70
CA CYS A 33 11.55 -11.71 8.44
C CYS A 33 12.65 -11.27 7.48
N ARG A 34 12.57 -11.66 6.20
CA ARG A 34 13.51 -11.26 5.15
C ARG A 34 12.78 -10.76 3.91
N VAL A 35 13.40 -9.81 3.20
CA VAL A 35 12.84 -9.29 1.95
C VAL A 35 13.62 -9.79 0.72
N LEU A 36 12.91 -10.32 -0.27
CA LEU A 36 13.41 -10.50 -1.63
C LEU A 36 13.28 -9.20 -2.42
N MET A 37 14.28 -8.87 -3.22
CA MET A 37 14.28 -7.71 -4.11
C MET A 37 13.42 -7.90 -5.37
N THR A 38 12.64 -8.98 -5.46
CA THR A 38 11.74 -9.25 -6.58
C THR A 38 10.53 -8.31 -6.57
N THR A 39 10.03 -7.98 -7.77
CA THR A 39 8.86 -7.11 -7.97
C THR A 39 7.54 -7.87 -8.08
N THR A 40 7.60 -9.19 -8.26
CA THR A 40 6.49 -10.14 -8.07
C THR A 40 5.84 -9.96 -6.71
N LEU A 41 4.59 -10.41 -6.55
CA LEU A 41 3.90 -10.45 -5.27
C LEU A 41 3.91 -11.89 -4.76
N GLU A 42 4.89 -12.20 -3.91
CA GLU A 42 5.12 -13.54 -3.39
C GLU A 42 5.53 -13.47 -1.92
N SER A 43 5.05 -14.44 -1.15
CA SER A 43 5.44 -14.70 0.23
C SER A 43 5.65 -16.20 0.41
N TYR A 44 6.48 -16.60 1.36
CA TYR A 44 6.65 -18.00 1.73
C TYR A 44 7.37 -18.12 3.08
N THR A 45 7.40 -19.33 3.65
CA THR A 45 8.20 -19.65 4.84
C THR A 45 9.26 -20.70 4.57
N MET A 46 10.43 -20.53 5.18
CA MET A 46 11.50 -21.52 5.21
C MET A 46 11.85 -21.82 6.66
N GLY A 47 11.19 -22.82 7.24
CA GLY A 47 11.25 -23.09 8.68
C GLY A 47 10.66 -21.92 9.46
N HIS A 48 11.49 -21.23 10.24
CA HIS A 48 11.12 -20.06 11.05
C HIS A 48 11.47 -18.72 10.37
N THR A 49 11.89 -18.73 9.10
CA THR A 49 12.12 -17.51 8.33
C THR A 49 10.93 -17.24 7.41
N ILE A 50 10.24 -16.12 7.60
CA ILE A 50 9.21 -15.63 6.68
C ILE A 50 9.89 -14.74 5.64
N VAL A 51 9.62 -14.99 4.36
CA VAL A 51 10.20 -14.23 3.26
C VAL A 51 9.08 -13.57 2.45
N LEU A 52 9.21 -12.27 2.20
CA LEU A 52 8.26 -11.48 1.41
C LEU A 52 9.00 -10.79 0.27
N SER A 53 8.35 -10.61 -0.88
CA SER A 53 8.92 -9.78 -1.94
C SER A 53 8.76 -8.29 -1.67
N ARG A 54 9.73 -7.51 -2.16
CA ARG A 54 9.72 -6.05 -2.17
C ARG A 54 8.48 -5.53 -2.91
N GLY A 55 8.08 -6.20 -4.00
CA GLY A 55 6.85 -5.89 -4.75
C GLY A 55 5.60 -5.99 -3.88
N LEU A 56 5.45 -7.07 -3.11
CA LEU A 56 4.33 -7.26 -2.17
C LEU A 56 4.29 -6.16 -1.09
N ILE A 57 5.43 -5.88 -0.47
CA ILE A 57 5.53 -4.83 0.57
C ILE A 57 5.20 -3.43 0.01
N ASP A 58 5.50 -3.18 -1.27
CA ASP A 58 5.23 -1.91 -1.94
C ASP A 58 3.73 -1.60 -2.10
N VAL A 59 2.93 -2.61 -2.45
CA VAL A 59 1.53 -2.44 -2.88
C VAL A 59 0.51 -2.50 -1.75
N LEU A 60 0.90 -3.01 -0.57
CA LEU A 60 0.00 -3.15 0.58
C LEU A 60 -0.48 -1.78 1.09
N PRO A 61 -1.79 -1.54 1.24
CA PRO A 61 -2.31 -0.21 1.58
C PRO A 61 -1.99 0.20 3.02
N ASP A 62 -2.08 -0.73 3.98
CA ASP A 62 -1.90 -0.47 5.41
C ASP A 62 -1.21 -1.62 6.15
N GLU A 63 -0.93 -1.41 7.44
CA GLU A 63 -0.29 -2.40 8.31
C GLU A 63 -1.20 -3.61 8.58
N ALA A 64 -2.53 -3.44 8.58
CA ALA A 64 -3.47 -4.54 8.75
C ALA A 64 -3.46 -5.51 7.56
N SER A 65 -3.31 -4.99 6.34
CA SER A 65 -3.10 -5.81 5.13
C SER A 65 -1.76 -6.53 5.16
N LEU A 66 -0.71 -5.89 5.67
CA LEU A 66 0.59 -6.54 5.87
C LEU A 66 0.51 -7.66 6.93
N ALA A 67 -0.11 -7.38 8.08
CA ALA A 67 -0.35 -8.35 9.13
C ALA A 67 -1.19 -9.53 8.65
N THR A 68 -2.11 -9.31 7.70
CA THR A 68 -2.91 -10.37 7.08
C THR A 68 -2.04 -11.39 6.33
N VAL A 69 -1.09 -10.94 5.51
CA VAL A 69 -0.18 -11.84 4.80
C VAL A 69 0.81 -12.50 5.76
N LEU A 70 1.35 -11.75 6.73
CA LEU A 70 2.24 -12.30 7.76
C LEU A 70 1.54 -13.34 8.63
N ALA A 71 0.26 -13.16 8.98
CA ALA A 71 -0.52 -14.13 9.74
C ALA A 71 -0.78 -15.44 8.96
N HIS A 72 -0.85 -15.38 7.62
CA HIS A 72 -0.94 -16.57 6.77
C HIS A 72 0.36 -17.37 6.77
N GLU A 73 1.48 -16.70 6.52
CA GLU A 73 2.80 -17.34 6.57
C GLU A 73 3.13 -17.87 7.98
N LEU A 74 2.77 -17.12 9.03
CA LEU A 74 2.85 -17.56 10.42
C LEU A 74 1.96 -18.79 10.69
N GLY A 75 0.78 -18.86 10.07
CA GLY A 75 -0.08 -20.05 10.07
C GLY A 75 0.63 -21.29 9.55
N HIS A 76 1.40 -21.17 8.47
CA HIS A 76 2.24 -22.25 7.94
C HIS A 76 3.37 -22.66 8.89
N VAL A 77 4.02 -21.71 9.59
CA VAL A 77 5.03 -22.03 10.62
C VAL A 77 4.39 -22.83 11.78
N ILE A 78 3.25 -22.36 12.30
CA ILE A 78 2.56 -22.99 13.43
C ILE A 78 2.04 -24.40 13.10
N LEU A 79 1.49 -24.58 11.89
CA LEU A 79 1.00 -25.88 11.42
C LEU A 79 2.13 -26.82 10.97
N GLY A 80 3.37 -26.34 10.92
CA GLY A 80 4.53 -27.11 10.50
C GLY A 80 4.51 -27.45 9.00
N HIS A 81 3.79 -26.68 8.19
CA HIS A 81 3.77 -26.83 6.73
C HIS A 81 5.16 -26.49 6.18
N ARG A 82 5.73 -27.41 5.40
CA ARG A 82 7.08 -27.27 4.85
C ARG A 82 6.99 -27.19 3.34
N LEU A 83 7.68 -26.20 2.75
CA LEU A 83 7.96 -26.24 1.31
C LEU A 83 8.72 -27.54 1.00
N ASP A 84 8.37 -28.20 -0.10
CA ASP A 84 9.06 -29.42 -0.50
C ASP A 84 10.51 -29.10 -0.91
N SER A 85 11.43 -29.34 0.02
CA SER A 85 12.86 -29.12 -0.15
C SER A 85 13.58 -30.24 -0.90
N ASN A 86 12.87 -31.22 -1.47
CA ASN A 86 13.48 -32.29 -2.30
C ASN A 86 14.33 -31.73 -3.45
N TYR A 87 14.06 -30.51 -3.92
CA TYR A 87 14.84 -29.81 -4.95
C TYR A 87 15.84 -28.77 -4.40
N ALA A 88 15.86 -28.51 -3.08
CA ALA A 88 16.76 -27.52 -2.48
C ALA A 88 18.20 -28.04 -2.32
N PHE A 89 18.39 -29.36 -2.38
CA PHE A 89 19.71 -30.01 -2.38
C PHE A 89 20.22 -30.18 -3.83
N PHE A 90 20.72 -29.08 -4.41
CA PHE A 90 21.26 -29.04 -5.78
C PHE A 90 22.45 -30.00 -6.04
N ASP A 91 23.05 -30.58 -4.99
CA ASP A 91 24.25 -31.43 -5.04
C ASP A 91 24.06 -32.79 -5.75
N GLN A 92 22.84 -33.09 -6.23
CA GLN A 92 22.52 -34.29 -7.03
C GLN A 92 21.97 -33.98 -8.44
N LEU A 93 21.81 -32.71 -8.83
CA LEU A 93 21.17 -32.33 -10.09
C LEU A 93 22.20 -31.92 -11.17
N LEU A 94 22.69 -32.91 -11.93
CA LEU A 94 23.34 -32.72 -13.23
C LEU A 94 22.31 -32.30 -14.31
N ILE A 95 21.60 -31.19 -14.09
CA ILE A 95 20.58 -30.68 -15.03
C ILE A 95 21.10 -29.41 -15.72
N PRO A 96 21.47 -29.47 -17.01
CA PRO A 96 21.49 -28.29 -17.85
C PRO A 96 20.04 -27.95 -18.23
N ASP A 97 19.52 -26.81 -17.79
CA ASP A 97 18.75 -25.86 -18.62
C ASP A 97 17.97 -24.81 -17.80
N LYS A 98 17.68 -23.68 -18.46
CA LYS A 98 16.88 -22.57 -17.90
C LYS A 98 15.40 -22.93 -17.73
N ASP A 99 14.88 -23.90 -18.47
CA ASP A 99 13.47 -24.27 -18.43
C ASP A 99 13.10 -25.14 -17.22
N THR A 100 14.03 -25.89 -16.64
CA THR A 100 13.80 -26.62 -15.38
C THR A 100 13.48 -25.68 -14.23
N PHE A 101 14.08 -24.48 -14.19
CA PHE A 101 13.81 -23.48 -13.15
C PHE A 101 12.34 -23.00 -13.12
N ARG A 102 11.60 -23.11 -14.23
CA ARG A 102 10.16 -22.79 -14.27
C ARG A 102 9.28 -23.85 -13.59
N HIS A 103 9.85 -25.02 -13.30
CA HIS A 103 9.16 -26.17 -12.74
C HIS A 103 9.44 -26.40 -11.24
N PHE A 104 10.34 -25.60 -10.62
CA PHE A 104 10.47 -25.52 -9.17
C PHE A 104 9.31 -24.70 -8.59
N TYR A 105 8.11 -25.28 -8.68
CA TYR A 105 6.91 -24.70 -8.13
C TYR A 105 6.83 -25.08 -6.65
N PHE A 106 7.39 -24.24 -5.78
CA PHE A 106 7.38 -24.40 -4.33
C PHE A 106 5.97 -24.25 -3.70
N ALA A 107 4.91 -24.42 -4.48
CA ALA A 107 3.57 -24.17 -3.99
C ALA A 107 3.10 -25.26 -3.01
N ARG A 108 2.54 -24.80 -1.89
CA ARG A 108 1.90 -25.67 -0.90
C ARG A 108 0.61 -26.28 -1.45
N THR A 109 0.15 -27.37 -0.85
CA THR A 109 -1.09 -28.02 -1.30
C THR A 109 -2.32 -27.16 -1.00
N PRO A 110 -3.43 -27.30 -1.76
CA PRO A 110 -4.66 -26.55 -1.49
C PRO A 110 -5.26 -26.78 -0.10
N SER A 111 -4.92 -27.89 0.57
CA SER A 111 -5.35 -28.13 1.96
C SER A 111 -4.51 -27.29 2.94
N GLU A 112 -3.19 -27.31 2.79
CA GLU A 112 -2.27 -26.54 3.65
C GLU A 112 -2.54 -25.03 3.56
N GLU A 113 -2.79 -24.51 2.34
CA GLU A 113 -3.19 -23.12 2.12
C GLU A 113 -4.53 -22.77 2.80
N LEU A 114 -5.49 -23.69 2.79
CA LEU A 114 -6.80 -23.49 3.41
C LEU A 114 -6.72 -23.55 4.93
N ASP A 115 -5.91 -24.46 5.48
CA ASP A 115 -5.72 -24.60 6.93
C ASP A 115 -4.86 -23.45 7.50
N ALA A 116 -3.84 -22.98 6.77
CA ALA A 116 -3.13 -21.75 7.10
C ALA A 116 -4.02 -20.51 7.00
N SER A 117 -4.91 -20.41 5.99
CA SER A 117 -5.88 -19.30 5.88
C SER A 117 -6.81 -19.24 7.11
N LYS A 118 -7.33 -20.39 7.57
CA LYS A 118 -8.11 -20.46 8.82
C LYS A 118 -7.28 -19.99 10.01
N LYS A 119 -6.05 -20.48 10.13
CA LYS A 119 -5.15 -20.12 11.24
C LYS A 119 -4.84 -18.63 11.25
N ALA A 120 -4.57 -18.03 10.09
CA ALA A 120 -4.38 -16.60 9.93
C ALA A 120 -5.55 -15.80 10.51
N ILE A 121 -6.78 -16.21 10.22
CA ILE A 121 -8.00 -15.54 10.69
C ILE A 121 -8.15 -15.67 12.21
N GLU A 122 -7.83 -16.82 12.81
CA GLU A 122 -7.77 -16.98 14.27
C GLU A 122 -6.77 -16.00 14.90
N LEU A 123 -5.56 -15.92 14.33
CA LEU A 123 -4.50 -15.02 14.80
C LEU A 123 -4.91 -13.55 14.70
N LEU A 124 -5.50 -13.16 13.56
CA LEU A 124 -5.92 -11.79 13.28
C LEU A 124 -7.08 -11.33 14.18
N LYS A 125 -8.01 -12.23 14.55
CA LYS A 125 -9.14 -11.92 15.46
C LYS A 125 -8.67 -11.50 16.86
N ASN A 126 -7.56 -12.05 17.34
CA ASN A 126 -6.97 -11.70 18.64
C ASN A 126 -5.97 -10.54 18.56
N SER A 127 -5.52 -10.19 17.34
CA SER A 127 -4.52 -9.15 17.07
C SER A 127 -5.07 -7.71 17.20
N PRO A 128 -4.20 -6.68 17.28
CA PRO A 128 -4.64 -5.28 17.19
C PRO A 128 -5.22 -4.90 15.82
N TYR A 129 -5.07 -5.75 14.79
CA TYR A 129 -5.47 -5.45 13.41
C TYR A 129 -6.92 -5.83 13.09
N LYS A 130 -7.61 -6.53 14.00
CA LYS A 130 -8.96 -7.09 13.82
C LYS A 130 -10.01 -6.10 13.29
N ASP A 131 -9.92 -4.82 13.68
CA ASP A 131 -10.88 -3.78 13.34
C ASP A 131 -10.60 -3.11 11.98
N HIS A 132 -9.47 -3.44 11.34
CA HIS A 132 -9.01 -2.86 10.06
C HIS A 132 -8.91 -3.88 8.91
N LEU A 133 -9.39 -5.11 9.11
CA LEU A 133 -9.31 -6.20 8.14
C LEU A 133 -10.09 -5.96 6.83
N GLY A 134 -11.03 -5.01 6.80
CA GLY A 134 -11.80 -4.67 5.58
C GLY A 134 -10.93 -4.18 4.41
N ASN A 135 -9.83 -3.47 4.69
CA ASN A 135 -8.89 -3.03 3.65
C ASN A 135 -8.10 -4.21 3.06
N ALA A 136 -7.71 -5.19 3.90
CA ALA A 136 -7.05 -6.41 3.46
C ALA A 136 -7.98 -7.23 2.54
N GLY A 137 -9.26 -7.33 2.88
CA GLY A 137 -10.29 -7.95 2.03
C GLY A 137 -10.40 -7.30 0.65
N LEU A 138 -10.39 -5.96 0.59
CA LEU A 138 -10.36 -5.24 -0.69
C LEU A 138 -9.08 -5.48 -1.48
N PHE A 139 -7.92 -5.45 -0.82
CA PHE A 139 -6.61 -5.68 -1.46
C PHE A 139 -6.57 -7.04 -2.16
N LEU A 140 -6.97 -8.12 -1.46
CA LEU A 140 -7.07 -9.47 -2.02
C LEU A 140 -8.07 -9.53 -3.19
N THR A 141 -9.17 -8.78 -3.11
CA THR A 141 -10.17 -8.71 -4.19
C THR A 141 -9.64 -8.00 -5.43
N ALA A 142 -8.87 -6.92 -5.28
CA ALA A 142 -8.25 -6.21 -6.42
C ALA A 142 -7.17 -7.06 -7.12
N ILE A 143 -6.38 -7.81 -6.38
CA ILE A 143 -5.40 -8.75 -6.96
C ILE A 143 -6.11 -9.82 -7.78
N GLU A 144 -7.19 -10.41 -7.26
CA GLU A 144 -7.99 -11.41 -7.98
C GLU A 144 -8.59 -10.83 -9.27
N GLN A 145 -9.19 -9.64 -9.21
CA GLN A 145 -9.76 -8.94 -10.37
C GLN A 145 -8.70 -8.68 -11.45
N ARG A 146 -7.51 -8.20 -11.06
CA ARG A 146 -6.44 -7.85 -12.01
C ARG A 146 -5.53 -9.01 -12.39
N SER A 147 -5.62 -10.16 -11.72
CA SER A 147 -4.72 -11.34 -11.93
C SER A 147 -4.49 -11.72 -13.40
N LYS A 148 -5.48 -11.54 -14.27
CA LYS A 148 -5.43 -11.80 -15.71
C LYS A 148 -4.68 -10.72 -16.51
N GLU A 149 -4.71 -9.47 -16.04
CA GLU A 149 -4.04 -8.30 -16.63
C GLU A 149 -2.57 -8.23 -16.21
N ILE A 150 -2.25 -8.67 -14.99
CA ILE A 150 -0.92 -8.60 -14.38
C ILE A 150 -0.33 -9.99 -14.05
N PRO A 151 -0.27 -10.96 -14.99
CA PRO A 151 0.17 -12.32 -14.71
C PRO A 151 1.62 -12.39 -14.23
N ASN A 152 2.50 -11.54 -14.75
CA ASN A 152 3.92 -11.46 -14.36
C ASN A 152 4.12 -10.84 -12.96
N LEU A 153 3.10 -10.24 -12.38
CA LEU A 153 3.14 -9.66 -11.03
C LEU A 153 2.62 -10.66 -10.00
N VAL A 154 1.58 -11.43 -10.35
CA VAL A 154 0.93 -12.40 -9.44
C VAL A 154 1.52 -13.82 -9.55
N SER A 155 2.28 -14.13 -10.59
CA SER A 155 3.01 -15.40 -10.69
C SER A 155 4.31 -15.33 -9.88
N PRO A 156 4.47 -16.11 -8.80
CA PRO A 156 5.70 -16.13 -8.03
C PRO A 156 6.86 -16.71 -8.85
N HIS A 157 8.09 -16.36 -8.47
CA HIS A 157 9.31 -16.91 -9.01
C HIS A 157 9.98 -17.91 -8.06
N LEU A 158 9.74 -17.76 -6.76
CA LEU A 158 10.35 -18.58 -5.71
C LEU A 158 9.38 -18.95 -4.58
N GLY A 159 8.38 -18.10 -4.30
CA GLY A 159 7.44 -18.31 -3.20
C GLY A 159 6.07 -18.89 -3.60
N ASP A 160 5.15 -18.82 -2.65
CA ASP A 160 3.73 -19.01 -2.89
C ASP A 160 3.09 -17.75 -3.52
N ARG A 161 1.89 -17.94 -4.06
CA ARG A 161 1.02 -16.82 -4.47
C ARG A 161 0.44 -16.14 -3.24
N ILE A 162 0.04 -14.88 -3.36
CA ILE A 162 -0.73 -14.21 -2.30
C ILE A 162 -1.93 -15.08 -1.87
N PRO A 163 -2.14 -15.27 -0.56
CA PRO A 163 -3.18 -16.16 -0.05
C PRO A 163 -4.60 -15.69 -0.37
N LEU A 164 -5.43 -16.63 -0.81
CA LEU A 164 -6.84 -16.39 -1.16
C LEU A 164 -7.74 -16.57 0.07
N ILE A 165 -7.58 -15.69 1.06
CA ILE A 165 -8.35 -15.72 2.32
C ILE A 165 -9.79 -15.23 2.06
N ALA A 166 -10.65 -16.15 1.63
CA ALA A 166 -12.02 -15.85 1.20
C ALA A 166 -12.89 -15.16 2.27
N GLU A 167 -12.72 -15.53 3.54
CA GLU A 167 -13.47 -14.95 4.68
C GLU A 167 -13.14 -13.46 4.92
N LEU A 168 -11.98 -12.97 4.49
CA LEU A 168 -11.64 -11.55 4.61
C LEU A 168 -12.29 -10.70 3.51
N LYS A 169 -12.59 -11.29 2.34
CA LYS A 169 -13.28 -10.58 1.24
C LYS A 169 -14.72 -10.20 1.59
N THR A 170 -15.34 -10.91 2.54
CA THR A 170 -16.70 -10.64 3.05
C THR A 170 -16.71 -9.88 4.38
N ALA A 171 -15.55 -9.42 4.87
CA ALA A 171 -15.46 -8.74 6.16
C ALA A 171 -16.19 -7.38 6.16
N PRO A 172 -16.97 -7.07 7.22
CA PRO A 172 -17.65 -5.79 7.34
C PRO A 172 -16.61 -4.64 7.44
N GLY A 173 -16.88 -3.54 6.73
CA GLY A 173 -15.93 -2.43 6.57
C GLY A 173 -15.16 -2.43 5.25
N ALA A 174 -15.29 -3.48 4.42
CA ALA A 174 -14.76 -3.47 3.05
C ALA A 174 -15.35 -2.34 2.19
N GLU A 175 -16.62 -1.97 2.36
CA GLU A 175 -17.22 -0.79 1.72
C GLU A 175 -17.41 0.35 2.72
N GLY A 176 -16.42 1.22 2.85
CA GLY A 176 -16.56 2.48 3.57
C GLY A 176 -17.48 3.45 2.82
N SER A 177 -18.25 4.27 3.55
CA SER A 177 -19.22 5.25 2.99
C SER A 177 -18.59 6.37 2.15
N ASP A 178 -17.27 6.37 1.99
CA ASP A 178 -16.52 7.39 1.26
C ASP A 178 -15.42 6.73 0.41
N LYS A 179 -15.84 6.06 -0.67
CA LYS A 179 -14.98 5.35 -1.65
C LYS A 179 -13.83 6.24 -2.20
N SER A 180 -13.94 7.56 -2.09
CA SER A 180 -12.87 8.49 -2.46
C SER A 180 -11.61 8.31 -1.60
N LYS A 181 -11.74 8.07 -0.30
CA LYS A 181 -10.62 7.96 0.65
C LYS A 181 -10.02 6.56 0.76
N GLN A 182 -10.76 5.53 0.36
CA GLN A 182 -10.33 4.14 0.50
C GLN A 182 -9.26 3.79 -0.54
N ILE A 183 -8.08 3.37 -0.09
CA ILE A 183 -6.97 2.94 -0.95
C ILE A 183 -6.93 1.41 -0.91
N THR A 184 -7.33 0.77 -2.00
CA THR A 184 -7.40 -0.69 -2.10
C THR A 184 -6.01 -1.35 -2.25
N ALA A 185 -5.16 -0.75 -3.06
CA ALA A 185 -3.77 -1.13 -3.26
C ALA A 185 -2.99 0.12 -3.69
N LEU A 186 -1.70 0.14 -3.42
CA LEU A 186 -0.81 1.23 -3.82
C LEU A 186 -0.18 0.95 -5.20
N PRO A 187 0.33 2.00 -5.88
CA PRO A 187 1.14 1.82 -7.08
C PRO A 187 2.50 1.21 -6.74
N ILE A 188 3.06 0.46 -7.69
CA ILE A 188 4.38 -0.16 -7.60
C ILE A 188 5.44 0.94 -7.53
N GLY A 189 6.39 0.83 -6.59
CA GLY A 189 7.39 1.85 -6.27
C GLY A 189 6.95 2.88 -5.23
N GLY A 190 5.75 2.75 -4.63
CA GLY A 190 5.14 3.77 -3.75
C GLY A 190 5.66 3.81 -2.31
N ARG A 191 6.04 2.67 -1.70
CA ARG A 191 6.46 2.56 -0.29
C ARG A 191 7.92 2.20 -0.10
N VAL A 192 8.51 1.35 -0.95
CA VAL A 192 9.84 0.77 -0.71
C VAL A 192 10.89 1.39 -1.63
N LYS A 193 11.80 2.17 -1.05
CA LYS A 193 12.99 2.69 -1.73
C LYS A 193 14.12 1.66 -1.65
N ILE A 194 14.70 1.35 -2.81
CA ILE A 194 15.94 0.57 -2.96
C ILE A 194 17.10 1.55 -3.12
N ASP A 195 18.21 1.33 -2.41
CA ASP A 195 19.49 1.95 -2.75
C ASP A 195 20.24 1.08 -3.78
N PRO A 196 20.59 1.59 -4.96
CA PRO A 196 21.23 0.80 -6.01
C PRO A 196 22.72 0.50 -5.77
N TRP A 197 23.34 1.05 -4.70
CA TRP A 197 24.76 0.83 -4.41
C TRP A 197 25.02 -0.25 -3.36
N ASP A 198 24.12 -0.44 -2.40
CA ASP A 198 24.27 -1.42 -1.33
C ASP A 198 23.05 -2.33 -1.14
N ASP A 199 22.11 -2.31 -2.09
CA ASP A 199 20.88 -3.12 -2.15
C ASP A 199 19.96 -2.97 -0.91
N LYS A 200 20.17 -1.97 -0.06
CA LYS A 200 19.36 -1.77 1.15
C LYS A 200 17.97 -1.24 0.81
N LEU A 201 17.01 -1.71 1.59
CA LEU A 201 15.62 -1.29 1.53
C LEU A 201 15.31 -0.32 2.68
N SER A 202 14.56 0.74 2.36
CA SER A 202 14.06 1.73 3.31
C SER A 202 12.62 2.10 2.98
N LEU A 203 11.85 2.47 4.00
CA LEU A 203 10.45 2.88 3.82
C LEU A 203 10.36 4.37 3.49
N ILE A 204 9.59 4.69 2.44
CA ILE A 204 9.29 6.05 2.03
C ILE A 204 8.32 6.65 3.06
N LYS A 205 8.83 7.54 3.90
CA LYS A 205 8.06 8.27 4.93
C LYS A 205 7.32 9.47 4.31
N SER A 206 6.45 9.19 3.34
CA SER A 206 5.54 10.17 2.75
C SER A 206 4.31 10.37 3.63
N LYS A 207 3.78 11.61 3.68
CA LYS A 207 2.46 11.83 4.25
C LYS A 207 1.41 11.28 3.28
N PRO A 208 0.31 10.67 3.75
CA PRO A 208 -0.80 10.31 2.89
C PRO A 208 -1.23 11.52 2.07
N LEU A 209 -1.29 11.37 0.75
CA LEU A 209 -1.94 12.34 -0.11
C LEU A 209 -3.44 12.38 0.26
N GLY A 210 -4.11 13.49 -0.05
CA GLY A 210 -5.52 13.69 0.31
C GLY A 210 -6.48 12.77 -0.45
N THR A 211 -7.73 13.19 -0.59
CA THR A 211 -8.69 12.51 -1.48
C THR A 211 -8.21 12.54 -2.92
N LEU A 212 -7.57 11.44 -3.36
CA LEU A 212 -7.18 11.20 -4.74
C LEU A 212 -8.41 10.81 -5.57
N ALA A 213 -8.46 11.24 -6.83
CA ALA A 213 -9.43 10.70 -7.77
C ALA A 213 -9.19 9.20 -7.97
N GLU A 214 -10.24 8.43 -8.29
CA GLU A 214 -10.14 6.97 -8.41
C GLU A 214 -9.07 6.52 -9.43
N ARG A 215 -8.93 7.27 -10.54
CA ARG A 215 -7.88 7.09 -11.55
C ARG A 215 -6.46 7.35 -11.02
N GLU A 216 -6.29 8.26 -10.06
CA GLU A 216 -4.98 8.63 -9.51
C GLU A 216 -4.45 7.60 -8.50
N LYS A 217 -5.31 6.67 -8.03
CA LYS A 217 -4.92 5.62 -7.08
C LYS A 217 -4.02 4.56 -7.70
N MET A 218 -4.08 4.34 -9.02
CA MET A 218 -3.21 3.45 -9.81
C MET A 218 -2.91 2.09 -9.11
N PRO A 219 -3.93 1.32 -8.68
CA PRO A 219 -3.73 0.15 -7.84
C PRO A 219 -2.98 -0.97 -8.59
N LEU A 220 -1.83 -1.39 -8.08
CA LEU A 220 -0.95 -2.38 -8.73
C LEU A 220 -0.36 -1.92 -10.09
N GLU A 221 -0.37 -0.61 -10.38
CA GLU A 221 0.21 -0.03 -11.59
C GLU A 221 1.56 0.65 -11.32
N VAL A 222 2.38 0.79 -12.36
CA VAL A 222 3.64 1.54 -12.29
C VAL A 222 3.34 3.03 -12.50
N THR A 223 3.75 3.88 -11.55
CA THR A 223 3.59 5.33 -11.70
C THR A 223 4.45 5.83 -12.88
N PRO A 224 3.87 6.53 -13.88
CA PRO A 224 4.64 7.00 -15.04
C PRO A 224 5.61 8.11 -14.65
N PHE A 225 6.91 7.89 -14.88
CA PHE A 225 7.94 8.90 -14.69
C PHE A 225 8.13 9.74 -15.96
N MET A 226 7.86 11.05 -15.87
CA MET A 226 8.11 12.01 -16.94
C MET A 226 9.32 12.88 -16.55
N PRO A 227 10.51 12.65 -17.13
CA PRO A 227 11.68 13.50 -16.84
C PRO A 227 11.41 14.93 -17.32
N TYR A 228 11.67 15.92 -16.47
CA TYR A 228 11.56 17.32 -16.84
C TYR A 228 12.72 17.70 -17.78
N LEU A 229 12.46 17.66 -19.09
CA LEU A 229 13.44 17.97 -20.12
C LEU A 229 13.61 19.49 -20.25
N VAL A 230 14.78 19.99 -19.86
CA VAL A 230 15.22 21.36 -20.15
C VAL A 230 16.16 21.38 -21.35
N ARG A 231 16.07 22.42 -22.18
CA ARG A 231 17.03 22.64 -23.27
C ARG A 231 18.39 22.99 -22.67
N TYR A 232 19.42 22.19 -22.98
CA TYR A 232 20.80 22.50 -22.63
C TYR A 232 21.19 23.89 -23.18
N GLY A 233 21.61 24.79 -22.28
CA GLY A 233 21.91 26.19 -22.59
C GLY A 233 20.80 27.20 -22.29
N SER A 234 19.56 26.79 -22.00
CA SER A 234 18.55 27.71 -21.43
C SER A 234 18.80 27.92 -19.94
N ALA A 235 19.21 29.13 -19.55
CA ALA A 235 19.29 29.54 -18.16
C ALA A 235 17.88 29.72 -17.57
N VAL A 236 17.26 28.62 -17.13
CA VAL A 236 15.98 28.64 -16.43
C VAL A 236 16.22 29.10 -14.99
N SER A 237 15.63 30.23 -14.62
CA SER A 237 15.58 30.71 -13.23
C SER A 237 14.94 29.64 -12.33
N LYS A 238 15.60 29.32 -11.21
CA LYS A 238 15.09 28.34 -10.24
C LYS A 238 13.79 28.82 -9.60
N GLN A 239 12.65 28.44 -10.17
CA GLN A 239 11.38 28.33 -9.45
C GLN A 239 11.10 26.85 -9.17
N PRO A 240 10.67 26.48 -7.94
CA PRO A 240 10.16 25.15 -7.67
C PRO A 240 8.93 24.86 -8.55
N PRO A 241 8.66 23.59 -8.91
CA PRO A 241 7.48 23.24 -9.69
C PRO A 241 6.20 23.62 -8.93
N ALA A 242 5.37 24.45 -9.55
CA ALA A 242 4.06 24.80 -9.02
C ALA A 242 3.15 23.57 -9.02
N GLN A 243 2.67 23.18 -7.84
CA GLN A 243 1.60 22.19 -7.72
C GLN A 243 0.30 22.77 -8.27
N GLY A 244 -0.39 22.00 -9.12
CA GLY A 244 -1.81 22.16 -9.49
C GLY A 244 -2.31 23.60 -9.69
N ALA A 245 -2.22 24.12 -10.92
CA ALA A 245 -2.91 25.34 -11.30
C ALA A 245 -4.43 25.12 -11.31
N ALA A 246 -5.09 25.37 -10.16
CA ALA A 246 -6.52 25.58 -10.11
C ALA A 246 -6.87 26.83 -10.94
N ALA A 247 -7.81 26.70 -11.87
CA ALA A 247 -8.25 27.82 -12.69
C ALA A 247 -8.97 28.85 -11.81
N ALA A 248 -8.38 30.04 -11.65
CA ALA A 248 -9.06 31.17 -11.03
C ALA A 248 -10.19 31.67 -11.95
N PRO A 249 -11.38 32.02 -11.43
CA PRO A 249 -12.46 32.58 -12.24
C PRO A 249 -12.07 33.96 -12.78
N PRO A 250 -12.52 34.35 -13.99
CA PRO A 250 -12.19 35.64 -14.57
C PRO A 250 -12.75 36.79 -13.73
N ALA A 251 -11.90 37.79 -13.45
CA ALA A 251 -12.28 38.97 -12.69
C ALA A 251 -13.23 39.88 -13.49
N ALA A 252 -14.17 40.51 -12.79
CA ALA A 252 -15.19 41.36 -13.39
C ALA A 252 -14.62 42.63 -14.05
N GLU A 253 -15.18 42.99 -15.21
CA GLU A 253 -14.91 44.28 -15.87
C GLU A 253 -15.48 45.45 -15.04
N LYS A 254 -14.73 46.55 -14.96
CA LYS A 254 -15.22 47.81 -14.40
C LYS A 254 -16.10 48.54 -15.43
N PRO A 255 -17.28 49.06 -15.06
CA PRO A 255 -18.07 49.91 -15.95
C PRO A 255 -17.36 51.22 -16.32
N ALA A 256 -17.59 51.68 -17.54
CA ALA A 256 -17.06 52.94 -18.06
C ALA A 256 -17.76 54.17 -17.47
N GLU A 257 -17.01 55.27 -17.39
CA GLU A 257 -17.44 56.57 -16.88
C GLU A 257 -18.12 57.41 -17.98
N GLN A 258 -19.25 58.06 -17.67
CA GLN A 258 -19.94 59.00 -18.58
C GLN A 258 -20.19 60.36 -17.87
N PRO A 259 -20.24 61.47 -18.64
CA PRO A 259 -19.96 62.82 -18.10
C PRO A 259 -21.16 63.53 -17.44
N PRO A 260 -20.93 64.62 -16.66
CA PRO A 260 -21.92 65.22 -15.78
C PRO A 260 -22.63 66.47 -16.36
N ALA A 261 -23.85 66.77 -15.86
CA ALA A 261 -24.43 68.11 -15.58
C ALA A 261 -25.91 67.95 -15.06
N PRO A 262 -26.61 69.01 -14.56
CA PRO A 262 -26.38 69.55 -13.23
C PRO A 262 -27.69 69.88 -12.43
N GLY A 263 -27.53 70.14 -11.12
CA GLY A 263 -28.40 71.09 -10.38
C GLY A 263 -29.42 70.51 -9.38
N GLY A 264 -29.72 71.30 -8.34
CA GLY A 264 -30.81 71.05 -7.38
C GLY A 264 -30.33 70.91 -5.93
N ALA A 265 -30.38 72.00 -5.16
CA ALA A 265 -30.17 71.98 -3.70
C ALA A 265 -31.47 71.70 -2.94
N LEU A 266 -31.39 71.15 -1.71
CA LEU A 266 -32.05 71.64 -0.47
C LEU A 266 -31.70 70.73 0.74
N VAL A 267 -32.04 71.20 1.95
CA VAL A 267 -31.45 70.77 3.25
C VAL A 267 -32.51 70.09 4.18
N PRO A 268 -32.34 69.80 5.50
CA PRO A 268 -32.73 68.49 6.07
C PRO A 268 -33.74 68.51 7.26
N VAL A 269 -34.23 67.34 7.69
CA VAL A 269 -34.88 67.03 9.01
C VAL A 269 -34.65 65.52 9.27
N GLU A 270 -34.07 64.96 10.35
CA GLU A 270 -34.12 65.07 11.82
C GLU A 270 -35.16 64.13 12.53
N LYS A 271 -34.72 63.47 13.63
CA LYS A 271 -35.48 62.69 14.66
C LYS A 271 -36.03 61.30 14.23
N ALA A 272 -36.25 60.30 15.11
CA ALA A 272 -35.74 59.87 16.43
C ALA A 272 -36.33 58.44 16.74
N LYS A 273 -36.21 57.72 17.88
CA LYS A 273 -35.56 57.90 19.20
C LYS A 273 -35.37 56.51 19.90
N ASP A 274 -34.53 56.47 20.94
CA ASP A 274 -34.53 55.59 22.13
C ASP A 274 -34.26 54.06 22.08
N SER A 275 -33.43 53.65 23.05
CA SER A 275 -33.10 52.29 23.55
C SER A 275 -34.00 51.97 24.80
N PRO A 276 -33.85 50.89 25.62
CA PRO A 276 -32.61 50.29 26.17
C PRO A 276 -32.58 48.73 26.29
N PRO A 277 -31.52 48.10 26.88
CA PRO A 277 -31.29 46.64 26.94
C PRO A 277 -31.46 46.04 28.38
N PRO A 278 -30.70 45.04 28.86
CA PRO A 278 -31.04 43.61 28.77
C PRO A 278 -31.10 42.87 30.13
N SER A 279 -31.61 41.62 30.11
CA SER A 279 -31.45 40.58 31.16
C SER A 279 -31.89 39.23 30.57
N ARG A 280 -31.31 38.07 30.87
CA ARG A 280 -30.41 37.65 31.96
C ARG A 280 -29.52 36.50 31.49
#